data_AF-A0A381VEV5-F1
#
_entry.id   AF-A0A381VEV5-F1
#
_cell.length_a   1.000
_cell.length_b   1.000
_cell.length_c   1.000
_cell.angle_alpha   90.00
_cell.angle_beta   90.00
_cell.angle_gamma   90.00
#
_symmetry.space_group_name_H-M   'P 1'
#
loop_
_entity.id
_entity.type
_entity.pdbx_description
1 polymer ?
#
loop_
_entity_poly.entity_id
_entity_poly.type
_entity_poly.pdbx_seq_one_letter_code
_entity_poly.pdbx_strand_id
1 'polypeptide(L)'
;MGKKTISNHKVISRLEDKQAAAAIGQIELANCWQQALKKNKINSAQLLLTLDDSEIRRRYLNVRKTISSLHKNKVIPIINENDTVATEEIRYGDNDRLAARVAQMVDADLLIMLSDVDGLYTQSPIKNKQAKKIININEINESIEKMAGSKHSKLGSGGMTTKIWAAKICMDSGCSTVIANGHKINTLSKINKKNSTWFHASKSPSSSRKQWLLNHLHPSGTIIIDNGATKAVFQNKSLLPAGVIEIKGKFSRGDVISVTNIKNKKIGIGVIAYDSNDAIKIIGKNSKDIKHILGYDGRDELIHKDDLVKINL
;
A
#
# COMPACT_ATOMS: atom_id res chain seq x y z
N MET A 1 -23.14 -4.09 -13.98
CA MET A 1 -24.56 -3.80 -13.67
C MET A 1 -24.87 -2.32 -13.84
N GLY A 2 -24.12 -1.39 -13.23
CA GLY A 2 -24.38 0.05 -13.39
C GLY A 2 -24.40 0.58 -14.84
N LYS A 3 -23.60 0.01 -15.76
CA LYS A 3 -23.71 0.32 -17.20
C LYS A 3 -25.12 0.07 -17.78
N LYS A 4 -25.80 -0.99 -17.33
CA LYS A 4 -27.17 -1.30 -17.80
C LYS A 4 -28.16 -0.21 -17.37
N THR A 5 -27.97 0.35 -16.18
CA THR A 5 -28.83 1.39 -15.60
C THR A 5 -28.63 2.74 -16.30
N ILE A 6 -27.40 3.12 -16.65
CA ILE A 6 -27.11 4.43 -17.25
C ILE A 6 -27.42 4.48 -18.75
N SER A 7 -27.08 3.45 -19.54
CA SER A 7 -27.05 3.60 -21.00
C SER A 7 -28.00 2.73 -21.80
N ASN A 8 -28.92 1.98 -21.17
CA ASN A 8 -29.82 1.04 -21.87
C ASN A 8 -29.08 0.23 -22.96
N HIS A 9 -27.93 -0.34 -22.61
CA HIS A 9 -27.05 -1.13 -23.50
C HIS A 9 -26.23 -0.37 -24.55
N LYS A 10 -26.24 0.97 -24.60
CA LYS A 10 -25.31 1.75 -25.45
C LYS A 10 -23.89 1.76 -24.87
N VAL A 11 -22.89 1.97 -25.74
CA VAL A 11 -21.49 2.16 -25.32
C VAL A 11 -21.40 3.47 -24.52
N ILE A 12 -20.91 3.38 -23.29
CA ILE A 12 -20.63 4.54 -22.45
C ILE A 12 -19.26 5.08 -22.84
N SER A 13 -19.22 6.28 -23.42
CA SER A 13 -17.96 6.93 -23.84
C SER A 13 -17.54 8.07 -22.92
N ARG A 14 -18.51 8.84 -22.39
CA ARG A 14 -18.28 10.01 -21.55
C ARG A 14 -17.81 9.61 -20.15
N LEU A 15 -16.91 10.41 -19.56
CA LEU A 15 -16.33 10.14 -18.25
C LEU A 15 -17.39 10.12 -17.15
N GLU A 16 -18.25 11.13 -17.14
CA GLU A 16 -19.32 11.31 -16.17
C GLU A 16 -20.29 10.12 -16.16
N ASP A 17 -20.59 9.55 -17.33
CA ASP A 17 -21.44 8.37 -17.45
C ASP A 17 -20.71 7.10 -16.94
N LYS A 18 -19.38 6.99 -17.14
CA LYS A 18 -18.58 5.90 -16.56
C LYS A 18 -18.53 6.01 -15.05
N GLN A 19 -18.34 7.21 -14.51
CA GLN A 19 -18.36 7.51 -13.07
C GLN A 19 -19.72 7.18 -12.47
N ALA A 20 -20.81 7.61 -13.09
CA ALA A 20 -22.17 7.29 -12.65
C ALA A 20 -22.44 5.78 -12.66
N ALA A 21 -22.01 5.08 -13.74
CA ALA A 21 -22.14 3.62 -13.82
C ALA A 21 -21.30 2.90 -12.76
N ALA A 22 -20.11 3.40 -12.43
CA ALA A 22 -19.26 2.87 -11.36
C ALA A 22 -19.89 3.09 -9.98
N ALA A 23 -20.41 4.30 -9.70
CA ALA A 23 -21.08 4.62 -8.44
C ALA A 23 -22.28 3.70 -8.17
N ILE A 24 -23.14 3.47 -9.18
CA ILE A 24 -24.25 2.51 -9.10
C ILE A 24 -23.72 1.09 -8.90
N GLY A 25 -22.73 0.69 -9.71
CA GLY A 25 -22.15 -0.65 -9.65
C GLY A 25 -21.45 -0.98 -8.33
N GLN A 26 -20.91 0.03 -7.65
CA GLN A 26 -20.17 -0.15 -6.40
C GLN A 26 -21.07 -0.63 -5.26
N ILE A 27 -22.31 -0.13 -5.18
CA ILE A 27 -23.29 -0.55 -4.17
C ILE A 27 -23.60 -2.05 -4.34
N GLU A 28 -23.90 -2.45 -5.57
CA GLU A 28 -24.18 -3.85 -5.94
C GLU A 28 -22.98 -4.75 -5.66
N LEU A 29 -21.77 -4.32 -6.02
CA LEU A 29 -20.53 -5.06 -5.79
C LEU A 29 -20.28 -5.28 -4.29
N ALA A 30 -20.42 -4.22 -3.49
CA ALA A 30 -20.28 -4.29 -2.04
C ALA A 30 -21.28 -5.27 -1.41
N ASN A 31 -22.54 -5.21 -1.85
CA ASN A 31 -23.60 -6.11 -1.40
C ASN A 31 -23.28 -7.58 -1.77
N CYS A 32 -22.83 -7.85 -2.99
CA CYS A 32 -22.43 -9.19 -3.43
C CYS A 32 -21.32 -9.78 -2.56
N TRP A 33 -20.27 -9.00 -2.29
CA TRP A 33 -19.16 -9.42 -1.41
C TRP A 33 -19.63 -9.66 0.02
N GLN A 34 -20.42 -8.74 0.58
CA GLN A 34 -20.96 -8.86 1.92
C GLN A 34 -21.80 -10.14 2.05
N GLN A 35 -22.70 -10.42 1.11
CA GLN A 35 -23.52 -11.63 1.13
C GLN A 35 -22.68 -12.91 1.01
N ALA A 36 -21.68 -12.93 0.13
CA ALA A 36 -20.81 -14.09 -0.05
C ALA A 36 -19.99 -14.41 1.21
N LEU A 37 -19.43 -13.39 1.86
CA LEU A 37 -18.64 -13.55 3.09
C LEU A 37 -19.52 -13.84 4.32
N LYS A 38 -20.71 -13.26 4.39
CA LYS A 38 -21.68 -13.50 5.48
C LYS A 38 -22.08 -14.97 5.60
N LYS A 39 -22.17 -15.71 4.47
CA LYS A 39 -22.41 -17.17 4.47
C LYS A 39 -21.37 -17.95 5.29
N ASN A 40 -20.16 -17.43 5.39
CA ASN A 40 -19.05 -18.00 6.15
C ASN A 40 -18.83 -17.30 7.50
N LYS A 41 -19.78 -16.47 7.96
CA LYS A 41 -19.70 -15.66 9.20
C LYS A 41 -18.49 -14.71 9.23
N ILE A 42 -18.06 -14.25 8.05
CA ILE A 42 -16.97 -13.29 7.91
C ILE A 42 -17.57 -11.90 7.71
N ASN A 43 -17.15 -10.95 8.54
CA ASN A 43 -17.51 -9.54 8.38
C ASN A 43 -16.62 -8.90 7.32
N SER A 44 -17.21 -7.98 6.53
CA SER A 44 -16.50 -7.23 5.50
C SER A 44 -16.69 -5.72 5.66
N ALA A 45 -15.70 -4.94 5.24
CA ALA A 45 -15.76 -3.48 5.20
C ALA A 45 -15.36 -2.95 3.82
N GLN A 46 -16.10 -2.00 3.28
CA GLN A 46 -15.77 -1.34 2.01
C GLN A 46 -14.74 -0.23 2.24
N LEU A 47 -13.69 -0.22 1.43
CA LEU A 47 -12.78 0.91 1.27
C LEU A 47 -12.76 1.33 -0.21
N LEU A 48 -12.73 2.63 -0.44
CA LEU A 48 -12.55 3.22 -1.77
C LEU A 48 -11.33 4.12 -1.71
N LEU A 49 -10.36 3.88 -2.58
CA LEU A 49 -9.08 4.58 -2.61
C LEU A 49 -8.83 5.17 -3.99
N THR A 50 -8.07 6.25 -4.07
CA THR A 50 -7.44 6.65 -5.32
C THR A 50 -5.95 6.28 -5.36
N LEU A 51 -5.33 6.21 -6.55
CA LEU A 51 -3.87 6.12 -6.64
C LEU A 51 -3.15 7.22 -5.83
N ASP A 52 -3.67 8.45 -5.84
CA ASP A 52 -3.12 9.58 -5.07
C ASP A 52 -3.11 9.33 -3.55
N ASP A 53 -4.03 8.50 -3.04
CA ASP A 53 -4.04 8.14 -1.62
C ASP A 53 -2.82 7.30 -1.23
N SER A 54 -2.15 6.68 -2.21
CA SER A 54 -0.89 5.97 -2.04
C SER A 54 0.35 6.86 -2.11
N GLU A 55 0.26 7.98 -2.83
CA GLU A 55 1.38 8.90 -3.05
C GLU A 55 1.45 9.97 -1.96
N ILE A 56 0.28 10.39 -1.45
CA ILE A 56 0.20 11.34 -0.33
C ILE A 56 0.38 10.58 0.98
N ARG A 57 1.56 10.73 1.59
CA ARG A 57 1.96 10.03 2.83
C ARG A 57 0.92 10.08 3.95
N ARG A 58 0.29 11.24 4.18
CA ARG A 58 -0.76 11.37 5.20
C ARG A 58 -1.95 10.44 4.91
N ARG A 59 -2.39 10.37 3.65
CA ARG A 59 -3.48 9.50 3.21
C ARG A 59 -3.06 8.03 3.28
N TYR A 60 -1.85 7.70 2.82
CA TYR A 60 -1.24 6.37 2.95
C TYR A 60 -1.26 5.87 4.41
N LEU A 61 -0.83 6.70 5.37
CA LEU A 61 -0.80 6.32 6.79
C LEU A 61 -2.20 6.13 7.36
N ASN A 62 -3.18 6.92 6.91
CA ASN A 62 -4.56 6.77 7.34
C ASN A 62 -5.15 5.45 6.82
N VAL A 63 -4.97 5.14 5.53
CA VAL A 63 -5.42 3.88 4.91
C VAL A 63 -4.83 2.68 5.66
N ARG A 64 -3.51 2.68 5.90
CA ARG A 64 -2.83 1.62 6.66
C ARG A 64 -3.42 1.42 8.05
N LYS A 65 -3.67 2.50 8.80
CA LYS A 65 -4.28 2.43 10.14
C LYS A 65 -5.68 1.85 10.09
N THR A 66 -6.49 2.27 9.12
CA THR A 66 -7.84 1.75 8.91
C THR A 66 -7.82 0.24 8.64
N ILE A 67 -6.99 -0.21 7.69
CA ILE A 67 -6.85 -1.64 7.38
C ILE A 67 -6.34 -2.43 8.59
N SER A 68 -5.35 -1.90 9.32
CA SER A 68 -4.85 -2.53 10.56
C SER A 68 -5.94 -2.67 11.62
N SER A 69 -6.81 -1.66 11.79
CA SER A 69 -7.94 -1.73 12.70
C SER A 69 -8.96 -2.79 12.29
N LEU A 70 -9.27 -2.89 10.99
CA LEU A 70 -10.17 -3.92 10.46
C LEU A 70 -9.63 -5.33 10.70
N HIS A 71 -8.35 -5.57 10.42
CA HIS A 71 -7.70 -6.85 10.68
C HIS A 71 -7.73 -7.23 12.17
N LYS A 72 -7.46 -6.29 13.09
CA LYS A 72 -7.57 -6.52 14.54
C LYS A 72 -8.97 -6.96 14.96
N ASN A 73 -9.99 -6.47 14.27
CA ASN A 73 -11.39 -6.82 14.50
C ASN A 73 -11.88 -8.01 13.65
N LYS A 74 -10.97 -8.75 12.98
CA LYS A 74 -11.28 -9.89 12.11
C LYS A 74 -12.27 -9.55 10.99
N VAL A 75 -12.21 -8.32 10.47
CA VAL A 75 -13.00 -7.84 9.34
C VAL A 75 -12.14 -7.85 8.07
N ILE A 76 -12.68 -8.41 6.98
CA ILE A 76 -12.00 -8.42 5.67
C ILE A 76 -12.27 -7.10 4.93
N PRO A 77 -11.24 -6.31 4.61
CA PRO A 77 -11.41 -5.13 3.76
C PRO A 77 -11.66 -5.54 2.30
N ILE A 78 -12.71 -4.99 1.69
CA ILE A 78 -13.00 -5.06 0.26
C ILE A 78 -12.64 -3.69 -0.33
N ILE A 79 -11.53 -3.65 -1.08
CA ILE A 79 -10.94 -2.41 -1.57
C ILE A 79 -11.20 -2.31 -3.07
N ASN A 80 -11.65 -1.14 -3.52
CA ASN A 80 -11.76 -0.81 -4.94
C ASN A 80 -11.32 0.64 -5.18
N GLU A 81 -11.08 1.00 -6.44
CA GLU A 81 -10.81 2.39 -6.81
C GLU A 81 -12.03 3.29 -6.55
N ASN A 82 -11.80 4.52 -6.13
CA ASN A 82 -12.83 5.55 -6.01
C ASN A 82 -13.05 6.25 -7.35
N ASP A 83 -13.71 5.55 -8.27
CA ASP A 83 -14.00 6.01 -9.63
C ASP A 83 -14.61 7.41 -9.72
N THR A 84 -15.43 7.82 -8.75
CA THR A 84 -16.19 9.08 -8.78
C THR A 84 -15.28 10.31 -8.74
N VAL A 85 -14.13 10.19 -8.10
CA VAL A 85 -13.15 11.29 -7.96
C VAL A 85 -11.88 11.07 -8.77
N ALA A 86 -11.77 9.93 -9.47
CA ALA A 86 -10.65 9.60 -10.33
C ALA A 86 -10.80 10.24 -11.73
N THR A 87 -9.73 10.89 -12.22
CA THR A 87 -9.65 11.49 -13.57
C THR A 87 -9.35 10.43 -14.64
N GLU A 88 -9.62 10.72 -15.92
CA GLU A 88 -9.38 9.74 -17.01
C GLU A 88 -7.92 9.33 -17.18
N GLU A 89 -6.98 10.18 -16.79
CA GLU A 89 -5.53 9.95 -16.84
C GLU A 89 -5.08 8.84 -15.86
N ILE A 90 -5.86 8.59 -14.81
CA ILE A 90 -5.54 7.68 -13.69
C ILE A 90 -6.15 6.27 -13.90
N ARG A 91 -7.17 6.13 -14.75
CA ARG A 91 -8.03 4.91 -14.86
C ARG A 91 -7.46 3.71 -15.63
N TYR A 92 -6.32 3.84 -16.32
CA TYR A 92 -5.80 2.76 -17.18
C TYR A 92 -4.91 1.76 -16.41
N GLY A 93 -5.40 0.55 -16.17
CA GLY A 93 -4.63 -0.56 -15.55
C GLY A 93 -4.70 -0.62 -14.02
N ASP A 94 -5.80 -0.12 -13.48
CA ASP A 94 -5.93 0.47 -12.14
C ASP A 94 -5.77 -0.54 -10.99
N ASN A 95 -6.60 -1.60 -10.99
CA ASN A 95 -6.66 -2.48 -9.83
C ASN A 95 -5.43 -3.36 -9.62
N ASP A 96 -4.64 -3.64 -10.68
CA ASP A 96 -3.35 -4.33 -10.53
C ASP A 96 -2.37 -3.47 -9.70
N ARG A 97 -2.28 -2.18 -10.04
CA ARG A 97 -1.42 -1.23 -9.32
C ARG A 97 -1.97 -0.89 -7.95
N LEU A 98 -3.28 -0.65 -7.84
CA LEU A 98 -3.94 -0.42 -6.56
C LEU A 98 -3.67 -1.60 -5.60
N ALA A 99 -3.82 -2.84 -6.07
CA ALA A 99 -3.55 -4.02 -5.26
C ALA A 99 -2.08 -4.08 -4.79
N ALA A 100 -1.12 -3.75 -5.66
CA ALA A 100 0.30 -3.67 -5.28
C ALA A 100 0.58 -2.54 -4.26
N ARG A 101 -0.06 -1.38 -4.43
CA ARG A 101 0.05 -0.26 -3.47
C ARG A 101 -0.58 -0.59 -2.13
N VAL A 102 -1.73 -1.26 -2.11
CA VAL A 102 -2.35 -1.77 -0.90
C VAL A 102 -1.43 -2.81 -0.23
N ALA A 103 -0.88 -3.75 -0.99
CA ALA A 103 0.07 -4.74 -0.48
C ALA A 103 1.28 -4.06 0.19
N GLN A 104 1.84 -3.04 -0.45
CA GLN A 104 2.89 -2.19 0.11
C GLN A 104 2.44 -1.39 1.35
N MET A 105 1.21 -0.88 1.38
CA MET A 105 0.67 -0.15 2.54
C MET A 105 0.56 -1.01 3.78
N VAL A 106 0.13 -2.26 3.61
CA VAL A 106 -0.16 -3.18 4.72
C VAL A 106 1.02 -4.08 5.05
N ASP A 107 2.17 -3.86 4.41
CA ASP A 107 3.38 -4.68 4.53
C ASP A 107 3.09 -6.18 4.25
N ALA A 108 2.30 -6.46 3.21
CA ALA A 108 1.88 -7.82 2.87
C ALA A 108 3.07 -8.69 2.44
N ASP A 109 3.06 -9.96 2.85
CA ASP A 109 4.06 -10.94 2.41
C ASP A 109 3.81 -11.44 0.97
N LEU A 110 2.53 -11.46 0.56
CA LEU A 110 2.10 -12.05 -0.71
C LEU A 110 0.92 -11.30 -1.32
N LEU A 111 1.06 -10.91 -2.58
CA LEU A 111 -0.02 -10.49 -3.47
C LEU A 111 -0.40 -11.64 -4.42
N ILE A 112 -1.69 -12.01 -4.46
CA ILE A 112 -2.22 -13.01 -5.40
C ILE A 112 -3.10 -12.30 -6.44
N MET A 113 -2.68 -12.35 -7.69
CA MET A 113 -3.40 -11.78 -8.83
C MET A 113 -4.13 -12.88 -9.59
N LEU A 114 -5.45 -12.91 -9.46
CA LEU A 114 -6.31 -13.84 -10.17
C LEU A 114 -6.74 -13.23 -11.52
N SER A 115 -6.30 -13.84 -12.63
CA SER A 115 -6.54 -13.35 -14.00
C SER A 115 -7.23 -14.41 -14.86
N ASP A 116 -7.62 -14.01 -16.06
CA ASP A 116 -7.96 -14.89 -17.18
C ASP A 116 -6.76 -15.74 -17.67
N VAL A 117 -5.52 -15.29 -17.45
CA VAL A 117 -4.28 -16.02 -17.72
C VAL A 117 -3.75 -16.76 -16.48
N ASP A 118 -2.91 -17.78 -16.69
CA ASP A 118 -2.36 -18.64 -15.64
C ASP A 118 -0.87 -18.43 -15.37
N GLY A 119 -0.32 -17.28 -15.82
CA GLY A 119 1.06 -16.89 -15.64
C GLY A 119 1.62 -16.05 -16.80
N LEU A 120 2.90 -15.69 -16.67
CA LEU A 120 3.71 -15.10 -17.74
C LEU A 120 4.30 -16.21 -18.62
N TYR A 121 4.35 -15.98 -19.92
CA TYR A 121 4.94 -16.89 -20.89
C TYR A 121 6.04 -16.17 -21.68
N THR A 122 6.99 -16.95 -22.22
CA THR A 122 8.06 -16.42 -23.09
C THR A 122 7.52 -15.67 -24.31
N GLN A 123 6.34 -16.07 -24.80
CA GLN A 123 5.57 -15.43 -25.86
C GLN A 123 4.07 -15.68 -25.64
N SER A 124 3.20 -15.04 -26.41
CA SER A 124 1.75 -15.30 -26.30
C SER A 124 1.44 -16.77 -26.62
N PRO A 125 0.91 -17.55 -25.66
CA PRO A 125 0.61 -18.97 -25.88
C PRO A 125 -0.54 -19.19 -26.86
N ILE A 126 -1.35 -18.15 -27.11
CA ILE A 126 -2.40 -18.15 -28.13
C ILE A 126 -1.79 -18.14 -29.54
N LYS A 127 -0.66 -17.46 -29.72
CA LYS A 127 -0.01 -17.27 -31.03
C LYS A 127 1.12 -18.28 -31.30
N ASN A 128 1.82 -18.73 -30.26
CA ASN A 128 2.93 -19.65 -30.40
C ASN A 128 2.75 -20.86 -29.47
N LYS A 129 2.59 -22.05 -30.07
CA LYS A 129 2.47 -23.33 -29.35
C LYS A 129 3.74 -23.73 -28.61
N GLN A 130 4.90 -23.16 -28.96
CA GLN A 130 6.17 -23.36 -28.26
C GLN A 130 6.36 -22.39 -27.08
N ALA A 131 5.40 -21.51 -26.80
CA ALA A 131 5.48 -20.61 -25.65
C ALA A 131 5.59 -21.40 -24.35
N LYS A 132 6.60 -21.09 -23.55
CA LYS A 132 6.84 -21.74 -22.26
C LYS A 132 6.44 -20.81 -21.13
N LYS A 133 5.74 -21.34 -20.13
CA LYS A 133 5.41 -20.59 -18.91
C LYS A 133 6.68 -20.32 -18.12
N ILE A 134 6.80 -19.10 -17.60
CA ILE A 134 7.84 -18.71 -16.67
C ILE A 134 7.32 -18.97 -15.26
N ILE A 135 8.01 -19.83 -14.52
CA ILE A 135 7.52 -20.30 -13.22
C ILE A 135 7.99 -19.39 -12.08
N ASN A 136 9.27 -19.02 -12.06
CA ASN A 136 9.88 -18.21 -11.01
C ASN A 136 10.65 -17.05 -11.64
N ILE A 137 10.48 -15.87 -11.04
CA ILE A 137 11.11 -14.62 -11.43
C ILE A 137 11.67 -14.01 -10.15
N ASN A 138 12.99 -13.91 -10.04
CA ASN A 138 13.66 -13.31 -8.89
C ASN A 138 14.02 -11.84 -9.15
N GLU A 139 13.97 -11.41 -10.41
CA GLU A 139 14.28 -10.06 -10.85
C GLU A 139 13.46 -9.75 -12.12
N ILE A 140 12.91 -8.54 -12.18
CA ILE A 140 12.22 -8.02 -13.36
C ILE A 140 13.21 -7.14 -14.13
N ASN A 141 13.81 -7.72 -15.16
CA ASN A 141 14.70 -7.03 -16.09
C ASN A 141 13.98 -6.68 -17.41
N GLU A 142 14.69 -6.00 -18.31
CA GLU A 142 14.14 -5.56 -19.61
C GLU A 142 13.58 -6.72 -20.45
N SER A 143 14.13 -7.93 -20.31
CA SER A 143 13.64 -9.13 -21.01
C SER A 143 12.25 -9.54 -20.52
N ILE A 144 12.03 -9.55 -19.19
CA ILE A 144 10.72 -9.82 -18.58
C ILE A 144 9.71 -8.73 -18.96
N GLU A 145 10.12 -7.47 -18.95
CA GLU A 145 9.27 -6.35 -19.36
C GLU A 145 8.87 -6.45 -20.85
N LYS A 146 9.79 -6.86 -21.73
CA LYS A 146 9.48 -7.12 -23.15
C LYS A 146 8.51 -8.28 -23.35
N MET A 147 8.57 -9.33 -22.53
CA MET A 147 7.65 -10.48 -22.61
C MET A 147 6.19 -10.12 -22.29
N ALA A 148 5.94 -9.06 -21.52
CA ALA A 148 4.59 -8.54 -21.28
C ALA A 148 3.92 -7.99 -22.57
N GLY A 149 4.71 -7.71 -23.60
CA GLY A 149 4.26 -7.19 -24.89
C GLY A 149 4.08 -5.66 -24.89
N SER A 150 4.24 -5.08 -26.07
CA SER A 150 4.11 -3.64 -26.36
C SER A 150 2.71 -3.23 -26.86
N LYS A 151 1.69 -4.10 -26.72
CA LYS A 151 0.34 -3.85 -27.24
C LYS A 151 -0.74 -3.98 -26.16
N HIS A 152 -1.37 -2.85 -25.83
CA HIS A 152 -2.65 -2.80 -25.14
C HIS A 152 -3.69 -3.61 -25.93
N SER A 153 -4.13 -4.75 -25.39
CA SER A 153 -5.22 -5.52 -26.00
C SER A 153 -6.52 -4.72 -25.91
N LYS A 154 -7.25 -4.59 -27.03
CA LYS A 154 -8.54 -3.88 -27.17
C LYS A 154 -9.69 -4.38 -26.26
N LEU A 155 -9.48 -5.40 -25.42
CA LEU A 155 -10.53 -6.09 -24.66
C LEU A 155 -10.39 -6.01 -23.13
N GLY A 156 -9.38 -5.31 -22.60
CA GLY A 156 -9.23 -5.08 -21.16
C GLY A 156 -8.30 -3.92 -20.87
N SER A 157 -8.63 -3.10 -19.87
CA SER A 157 -7.82 -1.97 -19.41
C SER A 157 -6.57 -2.41 -18.62
N GLY A 158 -6.44 -3.68 -18.26
CA GLY A 158 -5.29 -4.28 -17.56
C GLY A 158 -4.75 -5.50 -18.29
N GLY A 159 -3.46 -5.47 -18.66
CA GLY A 159 -2.80 -6.51 -19.45
C GLY A 159 -1.75 -7.29 -18.65
N MET A 160 -0.84 -7.98 -19.35
CA MET A 160 0.32 -8.58 -18.68
C MET A 160 1.30 -7.50 -18.18
N THR A 161 1.45 -6.40 -18.92
CA THR A 161 2.31 -5.27 -18.55
C THR A 161 1.96 -4.70 -17.17
N THR A 162 0.66 -4.49 -16.89
CA THR A 162 0.21 -3.94 -15.60
C THR A 162 0.48 -4.90 -14.44
N LYS A 163 0.40 -6.21 -14.68
CA LYS A 163 0.71 -7.26 -13.69
C LYS A 163 2.19 -7.34 -13.39
N ILE A 164 3.04 -7.19 -14.41
CA ILE A 164 4.51 -7.12 -14.20
C ILE A 164 4.86 -5.85 -13.41
N TRP A 165 4.23 -4.71 -13.70
CA TRP A 165 4.46 -3.49 -12.93
C TRP A 165 4.00 -3.63 -11.47
N ALA A 166 2.83 -4.21 -11.25
CA ALA A 166 2.34 -4.54 -9.90
C ALA A 166 3.33 -5.46 -9.16
N ALA A 167 3.80 -6.52 -9.82
CA ALA A 167 4.80 -7.43 -9.27
C ALA A 167 6.11 -6.71 -8.94
N LYS A 168 6.56 -5.77 -9.77
CA LYS A 168 7.76 -4.94 -9.51
C LYS A 168 7.61 -4.10 -8.25
N ILE A 169 6.49 -3.38 -8.11
CA ILE A 169 6.17 -2.61 -6.89
C ILE A 169 6.20 -3.52 -5.66
N CYS A 170 5.58 -4.70 -5.75
CA CYS A 170 5.56 -5.67 -4.66
C CYS A 170 6.98 -6.16 -4.32
N MET A 171 7.75 -6.62 -5.31
CA MET A 171 9.12 -7.12 -5.11
C MET A 171 10.02 -6.07 -4.43
N ASP A 172 9.96 -4.82 -4.89
CA ASP A 172 10.72 -3.71 -4.31
C ASP A 172 10.30 -3.44 -2.85
N SER A 173 9.00 -3.59 -2.57
CA SER A 173 8.43 -3.47 -1.22
C SER A 173 8.62 -4.70 -0.35
N GLY A 174 9.31 -5.75 -0.81
CA GLY A 174 9.52 -6.99 -0.06
C GLY A 174 8.34 -7.98 -0.09
N CYS A 175 7.33 -7.72 -0.92
CA CYS A 175 6.14 -8.53 -1.09
C CYS A 175 6.31 -9.45 -2.32
N SER A 176 6.11 -10.76 -2.17
CA SER A 176 6.10 -11.67 -3.32
C SER A 176 4.78 -11.57 -4.06
N THR A 177 4.76 -11.86 -5.37
CA THR A 177 3.54 -11.80 -6.19
C THR A 177 3.32 -13.10 -6.95
N VAL A 178 2.06 -13.52 -7.06
CA VAL A 178 1.65 -14.68 -7.85
C VAL A 178 0.60 -14.29 -8.87
N ILE A 179 0.80 -14.67 -10.13
CA ILE A 179 -0.22 -14.61 -11.17
C ILE A 179 -0.79 -16.01 -11.40
N ALA A 180 -2.10 -16.18 -11.23
CA ALA A 180 -2.78 -17.46 -11.40
C ALA A 180 -4.16 -17.27 -12.05
N ASN A 181 -4.73 -18.36 -12.59
CA ASN A 181 -6.01 -18.30 -13.28
C ASN A 181 -7.20 -18.23 -12.30
N GLY A 182 -7.99 -17.17 -12.36
CA GLY A 182 -9.15 -16.92 -11.50
C GLY A 182 -10.41 -17.74 -11.83
N HIS A 183 -10.48 -18.35 -13.01
CA HIS A 183 -11.65 -19.14 -13.45
C HIS A 183 -11.61 -20.60 -12.99
N LYS A 184 -10.49 -21.08 -12.43
CA LYS A 184 -10.39 -22.45 -11.92
C LYS A 184 -11.04 -22.58 -10.55
N ILE A 185 -11.69 -23.71 -10.30
CA ILE A 185 -12.33 -23.99 -9.00
C ILE A 185 -11.26 -24.18 -7.93
N ASN A 186 -11.43 -23.46 -6.81
CA ASN A 186 -10.55 -23.46 -5.65
C ASN A 186 -9.10 -23.06 -5.98
N THR A 187 -8.90 -22.10 -6.91
CA THR A 187 -7.57 -21.65 -7.35
C THR A 187 -6.65 -21.37 -6.18
N LEU A 188 -7.08 -20.57 -5.19
CA LEU A 188 -6.23 -20.16 -4.06
C LEU A 188 -5.59 -21.36 -3.34
N SER A 189 -6.36 -22.41 -3.06
CA SER A 189 -5.86 -23.63 -2.40
C SER A 189 -4.98 -24.52 -3.30
N LYS A 190 -5.01 -24.30 -4.61
CA LYS A 190 -4.34 -25.15 -5.62
C LYS A 190 -3.16 -24.46 -6.29
N ILE A 191 -2.82 -23.22 -5.91
CA ILE A 191 -1.68 -22.50 -6.49
C ILE A 191 -0.41 -23.34 -6.31
N ASN A 192 0.28 -23.59 -7.41
CA ASN A 192 1.56 -24.29 -7.45
C ASN A 192 2.38 -23.88 -8.68
N LYS A 193 3.61 -24.38 -8.76
CA LYS A 193 4.57 -24.06 -9.83
C LYS A 193 4.10 -24.41 -11.26
N LYS A 194 3.08 -25.26 -11.44
CA LYS A 194 2.56 -25.65 -12.76
C LYS A 194 1.46 -24.71 -13.26
N ASN A 195 0.68 -24.12 -12.37
CA ASN A 195 -0.52 -23.33 -12.71
C ASN A 195 -0.40 -21.84 -12.38
N SER A 196 0.81 -21.35 -12.11
CA SER A 196 1.06 -19.96 -11.76
C SER A 196 2.48 -19.51 -12.11
N THR A 197 2.69 -18.20 -12.12
CA THR A 197 4.01 -17.55 -12.16
C THR A 197 4.26 -16.85 -10.84
N TRP A 198 5.44 -17.05 -10.27
CA TRP A 198 5.88 -16.46 -9.00
C TRP A 198 6.94 -15.39 -9.24
N PHE A 199 6.74 -14.23 -8.63
CA PHE A 199 7.69 -13.13 -8.54
C PHE A 199 8.16 -13.04 -7.09
N HIS A 200 9.42 -13.39 -6.85
CA HIS A 200 9.97 -13.54 -5.51
C HIS A 200 10.61 -12.24 -5.04
N ALA A 201 10.15 -11.72 -3.90
CA ALA A 201 10.83 -10.61 -3.26
C ALA A 201 12.16 -11.07 -2.66
N SER A 202 13.22 -10.28 -2.87
CA SER A 202 14.57 -10.57 -2.35
C SER A 202 14.77 -10.13 -0.89
N LYS A 203 13.85 -9.33 -0.37
CA LYS A 203 13.87 -8.71 0.96
C LYS A 203 12.51 -8.88 1.64
N SER A 204 12.47 -8.79 2.97
CA SER A 204 11.19 -8.79 3.70
C SER A 204 10.51 -7.42 3.65
N PRO A 205 9.16 -7.33 3.77
CA PRO A 205 8.46 -6.05 3.71
C PRO A 205 8.96 -5.02 4.72
N SER A 206 9.20 -5.47 5.95
CA SER A 206 9.73 -4.64 7.02
C SER A 206 11.12 -4.06 6.70
N SER A 207 11.96 -4.82 5.99
CA SER A 207 13.30 -4.36 5.60
C SER A 207 13.27 -3.36 4.44
N SER A 208 12.41 -3.59 3.44
CA SER A 208 12.21 -2.67 2.31
C SER A 208 11.61 -1.33 2.76
N ARG A 209 10.63 -1.34 3.66
CA ARG A 209 10.07 -0.13 4.26
C ARG A 209 11.14 0.71 4.97
N LYS A 210 12.00 0.05 5.76
CA LYS A 210 13.11 0.72 6.44
C LYS A 210 14.06 1.38 5.44
N GLN A 211 14.39 0.69 4.36
CA GLN A 211 15.26 1.22 3.32
C GLN A 211 14.62 2.38 2.55
N TRP A 212 13.32 2.33 2.27
CA TRP A 212 12.60 3.44 1.66
C TRP A 212 12.66 4.71 2.52
N LEU A 213 12.43 4.59 3.83
CA LEU A 213 12.56 5.70 4.78
C LEU A 213 13.99 6.28 4.81
N LEU A 214 15.02 5.43 4.66
CA LEU A 214 16.42 5.86 4.64
C LEU A 214 16.83 6.57 3.34
N ASN A 215 16.26 6.18 2.19
CA ASN A 215 16.76 6.56 0.87
C ASN A 215 16.02 7.71 0.18
N HIS A 216 14.80 8.07 0.58
CA HIS A 216 13.92 8.94 -0.25
C HIS A 216 13.51 10.29 0.35
N LEU A 217 14.07 10.73 1.49
CA LEU A 217 13.55 11.92 2.16
C LEU A 217 14.66 12.87 2.59
N HIS A 218 14.66 14.07 2.00
CA HIS A 218 15.16 15.27 2.68
C HIS A 218 14.26 15.49 3.91
N PRO A 219 14.76 15.32 5.14
CA PRO A 219 13.92 15.44 6.32
C PRO A 219 13.36 16.87 6.43
N SER A 220 12.06 17.02 6.65
CA SER A 220 11.39 18.33 6.80
C SER A 220 11.77 19.02 8.12
N GLY A 221 12.45 18.30 9.03
CA GLY A 221 12.91 18.82 10.31
C GLY A 221 13.83 17.83 11.02
N THR A 222 14.22 18.19 12.25
CA THR A 222 15.07 17.38 13.14
C THR A 222 14.54 17.39 14.56
N ILE A 223 14.50 16.23 15.21
CA ILE A 223 14.26 16.08 16.65
C ILE A 223 15.58 15.70 17.33
N ILE A 224 15.92 16.43 18.38
CA ILE A 224 17.06 16.14 19.26
C ILE A 224 16.53 15.43 20.50
N ILE A 225 17.05 14.24 20.78
CA ILE A 225 16.60 13.38 21.87
C ILE A 225 17.68 13.20 22.95
N ASP A 226 17.24 12.95 24.18
CA ASP A 226 18.13 12.67 25.30
C ASP A 226 18.75 11.26 25.23
N ASN A 227 19.62 10.95 26.20
CA ASN A 227 20.28 9.64 26.26
C ASN A 227 19.32 8.49 26.58
N GLY A 228 18.26 8.73 27.35
CA GLY A 228 17.24 7.72 27.70
C GLY A 228 16.40 7.34 26.48
N ALA A 229 15.91 8.34 25.74
CA ALA A 229 15.24 8.20 24.47
C ALA A 229 16.13 7.52 23.43
N THR A 230 17.40 7.90 23.35
CA THR A 230 18.37 7.24 22.45
C THR A 230 18.43 5.73 22.74
N LYS A 231 18.57 5.34 24.00
CA LYS A 231 18.55 3.92 24.41
C LYS A 231 17.23 3.25 24.05
N ALA A 232 16.09 3.90 24.32
CA ALA A 232 14.76 3.38 24.02
C ALA A 232 14.55 3.10 22.53
N VAL A 233 15.00 4.03 21.67
CA VAL A 233 14.96 3.88 20.21
C VAL A 233 15.80 2.68 19.75
N PHE A 234 17.02 2.51 20.28
CA PHE A 234 17.84 1.34 19.95
C PHE A 234 17.23 0.02 20.43
N GLN A 235 16.46 0.05 21.54
CA GLN A 235 15.64 -1.06 22.06
C GLN A 235 14.29 -1.24 21.34
N ASN A 236 14.09 -0.61 20.18
CA ASN A 236 12.90 -0.75 19.34
C ASN A 236 11.59 -0.25 20.01
N LYS A 237 11.69 0.77 20.86
CA LYS A 237 10.53 1.46 21.46
C LYS A 237 10.19 2.72 20.67
N SER A 238 8.94 3.19 20.82
CA SER A 238 8.48 4.46 20.25
C SER A 238 9.20 5.64 20.91
N LEU A 239 9.35 6.75 20.17
CA LEU A 239 9.87 8.00 20.69
C LEU A 239 8.74 8.81 21.34
N LEU A 240 8.79 8.96 22.66
CA LEU A 240 7.82 9.74 23.44
C LEU A 240 8.25 11.21 23.57
N PRO A 241 7.31 12.15 23.76
CA PRO A 241 7.64 13.56 23.97
C PRO A 241 8.58 13.81 25.17
N ALA A 242 8.43 13.02 26.23
CA ALA A 242 9.24 13.12 27.45
C ALA A 242 10.76 13.02 27.22
N GLY A 243 11.18 12.32 26.16
CA GLY A 243 12.59 12.10 25.84
C GLY A 243 13.15 13.04 24.76
N VAL A 244 12.38 14.05 24.35
CA VAL A 244 12.77 15.06 23.37
C VAL A 244 13.30 16.30 24.08
N ILE A 245 14.41 16.83 23.56
CA ILE A 245 15.06 18.06 24.06
C ILE A 245 14.68 19.25 23.19
N GLU A 246 14.73 19.06 21.87
CA GLU A 246 14.54 20.15 20.91
C GLU A 246 13.91 19.63 19.61
N ILE A 247 13.12 20.47 18.96
CA ILE A 247 12.53 20.21 17.64
C ILE A 247 12.86 21.40 16.73
N LYS A 248 13.40 21.10 15.54
CA LYS A 248 13.79 22.08 14.52
C LYS A 248 13.06 21.82 13.21
N GLY A 249 12.73 22.89 12.50
CA GLY A 249 12.08 22.85 11.19
C GLY A 249 10.58 23.11 11.25
N LYS A 250 9.98 23.30 10.07
CA LYS A 250 8.52 23.41 9.89
C LYS A 250 8.06 22.17 9.16
N PHE A 251 7.14 21.44 9.78
CA PHE A 251 6.66 20.18 9.26
C PHE A 251 5.23 19.94 9.72
N SER A 252 4.54 19.11 8.97
CA SER A 252 3.21 18.64 9.30
C SER A 252 3.27 17.21 9.83
N ARG A 253 2.23 16.81 10.55
CA ARG A 253 1.96 15.44 10.92
C ARG A 253 2.05 14.53 9.70
N GLY A 254 2.86 13.48 9.81
CA GLY A 254 3.13 12.51 8.75
C GLY A 254 4.43 12.78 7.98
N ASP A 255 5.05 13.95 8.16
CA ASP A 255 6.36 14.24 7.58
C ASP A 255 7.46 13.40 8.20
N VAL A 256 8.56 13.26 7.46
CA VAL A 256 9.74 12.53 7.92
C VAL A 256 10.74 13.48 8.54
N ILE A 257 11.17 13.12 9.75
CA ILE A 257 11.99 13.94 10.63
C ILE A 257 13.26 13.16 10.99
N SER A 258 14.39 13.83 10.89
CA SER A 258 15.68 13.29 11.35
C SER A 258 15.67 13.20 12.87
N VAL A 259 16.17 12.10 13.43
CA VAL A 259 16.32 11.94 14.87
C VAL A 259 17.80 11.94 15.20
N THR A 260 18.25 12.91 15.99
CA THR A 260 19.65 13.07 16.42
C THR A 260 19.74 13.03 17.94
N ASN A 261 20.90 12.64 18.48
CA ASN A 261 21.17 12.79 19.90
C ASN A 261 21.73 14.19 20.22
N ILE A 262 21.99 14.45 21.51
CA ILE A 262 22.63 15.69 22.01
C ILE A 262 24.00 16.01 21.39
N LYS A 263 24.68 15.04 20.80
CA LYS A 263 25.97 15.22 20.10
C LYS A 263 25.78 15.47 18.60
N ASN A 264 24.56 15.78 18.16
CA ASN A 264 24.15 15.88 16.75
C ASN A 264 24.43 14.61 15.92
N LYS A 265 24.65 13.46 16.56
CA LYS A 265 24.82 12.19 15.86
C LYS A 265 23.45 11.71 15.41
N LYS A 266 23.30 11.41 14.11
CA LYS A 266 22.07 10.87 13.54
C LYS A 266 21.81 9.47 14.12
N ILE A 267 20.71 9.33 14.84
CA ILE A 267 20.23 8.08 15.44
C ILE A 267 19.32 7.35 14.46
N GLY A 268 18.54 8.11 13.70
CA GLY A 268 17.57 7.53 12.79
C GLY A 268 16.76 8.57 12.05
N ILE A 269 15.68 8.09 11.44
CA ILE A 269 14.69 8.90 10.76
C ILE A 269 13.33 8.30 11.09
N GLY A 270 12.33 9.13 11.29
CA GLY A 270 11.00 8.65 11.64
C GLY A 270 9.90 9.61 11.26
N VAL A 271 8.67 9.17 11.47
CA VAL A 271 7.48 9.83 10.96
C VAL A 271 6.75 10.50 12.10
N ILE A 272 6.59 11.81 12.02
CA ILE A 272 6.07 12.59 13.13
C ILE A 272 4.54 12.46 13.25
N ALA A 273 4.06 12.28 14.48
CA ALA A 273 2.64 12.12 14.77
C ALA A 273 1.89 13.46 14.92
N TYR A 274 2.60 14.59 14.90
CA TYR A 274 2.12 15.94 15.20
C TYR A 274 2.69 16.97 14.24
N ASP A 275 1.94 18.05 14.01
CA ASP A 275 2.47 19.24 13.34
C ASP A 275 3.53 19.92 14.22
N SER A 276 4.46 20.67 13.63
CA SER A 276 5.59 21.27 14.37
C SER A 276 5.15 22.12 15.56
N ASN A 277 4.08 22.90 15.41
CA ASN A 277 3.56 23.77 16.47
C ASN A 277 3.05 22.99 17.69
N ASP A 278 2.39 21.85 17.45
CA ASP A 278 1.88 21.00 18.53
C ASP A 278 2.99 20.15 19.14
N ALA A 279 3.88 19.61 18.30
CA ALA A 279 5.03 18.83 18.73
C ALA A 279 5.92 19.63 19.70
N ILE A 280 6.14 20.92 19.43
CA ILE A 280 6.92 21.82 20.29
C ILE A 280 6.27 22.02 21.67
N LYS A 281 4.95 22.15 21.74
CA LYS A 281 4.23 22.38 23.01
C LYS A 281 4.33 21.19 23.97
N ILE A 282 4.49 19.97 23.45
CA ILE A 282 4.50 18.74 24.24
C ILE A 282 5.91 18.21 24.55
N ILE A 283 6.97 18.92 24.14
CA ILE A 283 8.36 18.54 24.45
C ILE A 283 8.54 18.37 25.96
N GLY A 284 9.15 17.25 26.38
CA GLY A 284 9.43 16.95 27.78
C GLY A 284 8.20 16.59 28.62
N LYS A 285 7.01 16.48 28.02
CA LYS A 285 5.75 16.20 28.73
C LYS A 285 5.43 14.71 28.77
N ASN A 286 4.64 14.30 29.75
CA ASN A 286 4.12 12.94 29.82
C ASN A 286 2.99 12.75 28.79
N SER A 287 2.87 11.57 28.20
CA SER A 287 1.83 11.26 27.21
C SER A 287 0.41 11.53 27.73
N LYS A 288 0.18 11.36 29.04
CA LYS A 288 -1.11 11.65 29.69
C LYS A 288 -1.51 13.13 29.65
N ASP A 289 -0.54 14.04 29.56
CA ASP A 289 -0.78 15.48 29.58
C ASP A 289 -1.08 16.05 28.18
N ILE A 290 -0.82 15.27 27.12
CA ILE A 290 -0.96 15.71 25.73
C ILE A 290 -2.37 16.25 25.46
N LYS A 291 -3.40 15.51 25.87
CA LYS A 291 -4.80 15.91 25.66
C LYS A 291 -5.11 17.27 26.25
N HIS A 292 -4.62 17.51 27.47
CA HIS A 292 -4.82 18.78 28.17
C HIS A 292 -4.07 19.93 27.49
N ILE A 293 -2.83 19.69 27.04
CA ILE A 293 -1.99 20.72 26.42
C ILE A 293 -2.49 21.11 25.02
N LEU A 294 -2.94 20.12 24.23
CA LEU A 294 -3.32 20.33 22.83
C LEU A 294 -4.82 20.55 22.65
N GLY A 295 -5.65 20.19 23.63
CA GLY A 295 -7.11 20.31 23.57
C GLY A 295 -7.79 19.21 22.74
N TYR A 296 -7.06 18.17 22.32
CA TYR A 296 -7.60 17.02 21.58
C TYR A 296 -6.85 15.73 21.90
N ASP A 297 -7.49 14.58 21.64
CA ASP A 297 -6.86 13.27 21.82
C ASP A 297 -5.82 12.99 20.73
N GLY A 298 -4.55 12.97 21.12
CA GLY A 298 -3.40 12.66 20.27
C GLY A 298 -2.85 11.25 20.45
N ARG A 299 -1.72 10.94 19.80
CA ARG A 299 -0.94 9.72 20.05
C ARG A 299 -0.01 9.89 21.26
N ASP A 300 0.19 8.86 22.05
CA ASP A 300 1.11 8.93 23.19
C ASP A 300 2.56 9.24 22.75
N GLU A 301 2.94 8.76 21.58
CA GLU A 301 4.26 8.93 20.98
C GLU A 301 4.36 10.05 19.93
N LEU A 302 5.51 10.72 19.87
CA LEU A 302 5.87 11.62 18.76
C LEU A 302 6.19 10.82 17.50
N ILE A 303 6.90 9.70 17.63
CA ILE A 303 7.19 8.77 16.53
C ILE A 303 6.98 7.34 17.02
N HIS A 304 6.10 6.61 16.35
CA HIS A 304 5.86 5.19 16.65
C HIS A 304 7.03 4.31 16.20
N LYS A 305 7.35 3.26 16.96
CA LYS A 305 8.47 2.33 16.67
C LYS A 305 8.43 1.75 15.25
N ASP A 306 7.24 1.45 14.73
CA ASP A 306 7.06 0.89 13.37
C ASP A 306 7.24 1.93 12.26
N ASP A 307 7.26 3.20 12.66
CA ASP A 307 7.47 4.37 11.81
C ASP A 307 8.81 5.05 12.13
N LEU A 308 9.71 4.37 12.86
CA LEU A 308 11.04 4.82 13.23
C LEU A 308 12.09 3.85 12.68
N VAL A 309 13.09 4.39 11.99
CA VAL A 309 14.21 3.62 11.45
C VAL A 309 15.49 4.12 12.07
N LYS A 310 16.13 3.26 12.84
CA LYS A 310 17.48 3.51 13.36
C LYS A 310 18.51 3.31 12.26
N ILE A 311 19.50 4.18 12.22
CA ILE A 311 20.70 3.96 11.42
C ILE A 311 21.62 3.10 12.28
N ASN A 312 21.97 1.92 11.79
CA ASN A 312 23.02 1.13 12.43
C ASN A 312 24.33 1.90 12.29
N LEU A 313 25.02 2.05 13.41
CA LEU A 313 26.39 2.54 13.47
C LEU A 313 27.35 1.38 13.31
#